data_AF-A0A2S6G232-F1
#
_entry.id   AF-A0A2S6G232-F1
#
_cell.length_a   1.000
_cell.length_b   1.000
_cell.length_c   1.000
_cell.angle_alpha   90.00
_cell.angle_beta   90.00
_cell.angle_gamma   90.00
#
_symmetry.space_group_name_H-M   'P 1'
#
loop_
_entity.id
_entity.type
_entity.pdbx_description
1 polymer ?
#
loop_
_entity_poly.entity_id
_entity_poly.type
_entity_poly.pdbx_seq_one_letter_code
_entity_poly.pdbx_strand_id
1 'polypeptide(L)'
;MDQQLTFADSEFSNKRRQTRKEKFLGRMDKLIPWARLEAVIEPHYPKAGNGRRPYPLSTMLRIHCMQQWYTLSDPAMEDALYEIASMRLFARLSLDKAIPDHWQAPDILDT
;
A
#
# COMPACT_ATOMS: atom_id res chain seq x y z
N MET A 1 -10.95 5.38 10.91
CA MET A 1 -11.55 4.09 10.53
C MET A 1 -10.42 3.08 10.49
N ASP A 2 -10.18 2.45 11.63
CA ASP A 2 -9.13 1.48 11.84
C ASP A 2 -9.35 0.27 10.93
N GLN A 3 -8.39 0.06 10.03
CA GLN A 3 -8.43 -1.05 9.11
C GLN A 3 -8.16 -2.33 9.90
N GLN A 4 -9.23 -3.05 10.21
CA GLN A 4 -9.21 -4.28 10.99
C GLN A 4 -8.45 -5.35 10.21
N LEU A 5 -7.19 -5.57 10.61
CA LEU A 5 -6.36 -6.67 10.12
C LEU A 5 -7.00 -7.99 10.52
N THR A 6 -7.05 -8.95 9.60
CA THR A 6 -7.71 -10.24 9.85
C THR A 6 -6.85 -11.13 10.74
N PHE A 7 -7.47 -12.14 11.37
CA PHE A 7 -6.74 -13.09 12.21
C PHE A 7 -5.65 -13.82 11.41
N ALA A 8 -5.87 -14.07 10.11
CA ALA A 8 -4.88 -14.65 9.20
C ALA A 8 -3.63 -13.74 9.05
N ASP A 9 -3.80 -12.42 8.91
CA ASP A 9 -2.70 -11.46 8.85
C ASP A 9 -1.89 -11.42 10.17
N SER A 10 -2.57 -11.61 11.29
CA SER A 10 -1.97 -11.64 12.63
C SER A 10 -1.19 -12.93 12.89
N GLU A 11 -1.68 -14.08 12.43
CA GLU A 11 -0.96 -15.36 12.53
C GLU A 11 0.30 -15.39 11.65
N PHE A 12 0.28 -14.69 10.50
CA PHE A 12 1.47 -14.51 9.66
C PHE A 12 2.60 -13.77 10.39
N SER A 13 2.28 -12.85 11.31
CA SER A 13 3.24 -11.96 11.96
C SER A 13 4.01 -12.61 13.13
N ASN A 14 3.46 -13.63 13.78
CA ASN A 14 3.94 -14.09 15.10
C ASN A 14 4.85 -15.33 15.10
N LYS A 15 5.04 -16.05 13.98
CA LYS A 15 5.73 -17.37 13.99
C LYS A 15 6.87 -17.59 12.98
N ARG A 16 7.35 -16.57 12.26
CA ARG A 16 8.41 -16.75 11.22
C ARG A 16 9.61 -15.83 11.36
N ARG A 17 10.76 -16.28 10.82
CA ARG A 17 11.93 -15.44 10.57
C ARG A 17 11.50 -14.28 9.65
N GLN A 18 11.52 -13.06 10.16
CA GLN A 18 11.29 -11.85 9.36
C GLN A 18 12.22 -11.84 8.14
N THR A 19 11.63 -11.70 6.96
CA THR A 19 12.38 -11.64 5.71
C THR A 19 13.16 -10.32 5.63
N ARG A 20 14.23 -10.28 4.79
CA ARG A 20 14.97 -9.02 4.57
C ARG A 20 14.06 -7.89 4.05
N LYS A 21 13.08 -8.24 3.21
CA LYS A 21 12.07 -7.30 2.69
C LYS A 21 11.20 -6.73 3.82
N GLU A 22 10.69 -7.59 4.71
CA GLU A 22 9.85 -7.15 5.83
C GLU A 22 10.59 -6.23 6.81
N LYS A 23 11.85 -6.54 7.12
CA LYS A 23 12.70 -5.65 7.93
C LYS A 23 12.96 -4.31 7.26
N PHE A 24 13.16 -4.31 5.94
CA PHE A 24 13.34 -3.07 5.18
C PHE A 24 12.07 -2.23 5.19
N LEU A 25 10.93 -2.82 4.82
CA LEU A 25 9.63 -2.16 4.82
C LEU A 25 9.26 -1.61 6.21
N GLY A 26 9.47 -2.38 7.28
CA GLY A 26 9.21 -1.92 8.64
C GLY A 26 10.16 -0.82 9.13
N ARG A 27 11.39 -0.73 8.59
CA ARG A 27 12.28 0.42 8.84
C ARG A 27 11.81 1.65 8.08
N MET A 28 11.48 1.49 6.80
CA MET A 28 11.00 2.59 5.97
C MET A 28 9.69 3.17 6.51
N ASP A 29 8.76 2.32 6.99
CA ASP A 29 7.51 2.78 7.61
C ASP A 29 7.74 3.71 8.81
N LYS A 30 8.83 3.50 9.57
CA LYS A 30 9.19 4.34 10.73
C LYS A 30 9.98 5.59 10.36
N LEU A 31 10.78 5.51 9.29
CA LEU A 31 11.62 6.62 8.84
C LEU A 31 10.82 7.68 8.07
N ILE A 32 9.74 7.28 7.42
CA ILE A 32 8.95 8.16 6.57
C ILE A 32 7.90 8.89 7.39
N PRO A 33 7.85 10.23 7.35
CA PRO A 33 6.83 10.99 8.05
C PRO A 33 5.51 10.96 7.26
N TRP A 34 4.80 9.83 7.30
CA TRP A 34 3.57 9.59 6.52
C TRP A 34 2.53 10.69 6.71
N ALA A 35 2.24 11.09 7.95
CA ALA A 35 1.25 12.13 8.25
C ALA A 35 1.58 13.47 7.57
N ARG A 36 2.87 13.81 7.44
CA ARG A 36 3.30 15.03 6.76
C ARG A 36 3.14 14.93 5.24
N LEU A 37 3.45 13.76 4.68
CA LEU A 37 3.28 13.52 3.24
C LEU A 37 1.81 13.48 2.86
N GLU A 38 0.99 12.78 3.65
CA GLU A 38 -0.46 12.71 3.47
C GLU A 38 -1.07 14.12 3.52
N ALA A 39 -0.69 14.97 4.47
CA ALA A 39 -1.21 16.35 4.55
C ALA A 39 -0.86 17.22 3.33
N VAL A 40 0.27 16.95 2.65
CA VAL A 40 0.68 17.69 1.44
C VAL A 40 -0.10 17.20 0.22
N ILE A 41 -0.40 15.91 0.15
CA ILE A 41 -1.05 15.29 -1.03
C ILE A 41 -2.58 15.32 -0.91
N GLU A 42 -3.13 15.30 0.30
CA GLU A 42 -4.57 15.37 0.60
C GLU A 42 -5.35 16.43 -0.20
N PRO A 43 -4.88 17.69 -0.35
CA PRO A 43 -5.61 18.69 -1.13
C PRO A 43 -5.66 18.39 -2.64
N HIS A 44 -4.72 17.61 -3.16
CA HIS A 44 -4.67 17.21 -4.57
C HIS A 44 -5.33 15.84 -4.82
N TYR A 45 -5.54 15.05 -3.77
CA TYR A 45 -6.09 13.70 -3.91
C TYR A 45 -7.59 13.75 -4.18
N PRO A 46 -8.09 13.04 -5.23
CA PRO A 46 -9.49 13.08 -5.59
C PRO A 46 -10.32 12.51 -4.44
N LYS A 47 -11.22 13.34 -3.91
CA LYS A 47 -12.17 12.93 -2.89
C LYS A 47 -13.20 11.99 -3.53
N ALA A 48 -13.60 10.97 -2.79
CA ALA A 48 -14.57 9.99 -3.27
C ALA A 48 -15.87 10.68 -3.74
N GLY A 49 -16.07 10.70 -5.06
CA GLY A 49 -17.35 11.08 -5.69
C GLY A 49 -18.27 9.87 -5.89
N ASN A 50 -19.30 10.02 -6.73
CA ASN A 50 -20.32 8.98 -7.04
C ASN A 50 -19.80 7.78 -7.87
N GLY A 51 -18.49 7.64 -8.07
CA GLY A 51 -17.87 6.59 -8.87
C GLY A 51 -17.19 5.50 -8.03
N ARG A 52 -16.26 4.77 -8.67
CA ARG A 52 -15.38 3.82 -7.99
C ARG A 52 -14.66 4.55 -6.86
N ARG A 53 -14.78 4.04 -5.63
CA ARG A 53 -14.14 4.66 -4.46
C ARG A 53 -12.62 4.62 -4.68
N PRO A 54 -11.93 5.77 -4.75
CA PRO A 54 -10.48 5.78 -4.79
C PRO A 54 -9.95 5.11 -3.52
N TYR A 55 -8.81 4.43 -3.65
CA TYR A 55 -8.14 3.85 -2.50
C TYR A 55 -7.82 4.91 -1.45
N PRO A 56 -7.68 4.53 -0.17
CA PRO A 56 -7.19 5.46 0.83
C PRO A 56 -5.85 6.05 0.37
N LEU A 57 -5.68 7.37 0.49
CA LEU A 57 -4.45 8.08 0.13
C LEU A 57 -3.21 7.40 0.74
N SER A 58 -3.32 6.99 2.01
CA SER A 58 -2.26 6.26 2.73
C SER A 58 -1.82 4.99 1.99
N THR A 59 -2.77 4.20 1.48
CA THR A 59 -2.50 2.97 0.72
C THR A 59 -1.81 3.28 -0.61
N MET A 60 -2.34 4.23 -1.39
CA MET A 60 -1.75 4.62 -2.68
C MET A 60 -0.32 5.13 -2.51
N LEU A 61 -0.11 5.99 -1.52
CA LEU A 61 1.20 6.56 -1.22
C LEU A 61 2.23 5.48 -0.88
N ARG A 62 1.83 4.49 -0.07
CA ARG A 62 2.67 3.35 0.29
C ARG A 62 3.00 2.47 -0.92
N ILE A 63 2.04 2.25 -1.82
CA ILE A 63 2.24 1.52 -3.07
C ILE A 63 3.27 2.25 -3.94
N HIS A 64 3.10 3.56 -4.16
CA HIS A 64 4.06 4.37 -4.92
C HIS A 64 5.47 4.37 -4.32
N CYS A 65 5.59 4.47 -2.98
CA CYS A 65 6.87 4.35 -2.32
C CYS A 65 7.54 2.99 -2.60
N MET A 66 6.78 1.89 -2.54
CA MET A 66 7.31 0.58 -2.87
C MET A 66 7.69 0.45 -4.34
N GLN A 67 6.93 1.06 -5.26
CA GLN A 67 7.25 1.09 -6.69
C GLN A 67 8.61 1.77 -6.89
N GLN A 68 8.83 2.91 -6.22
CA GLN A 68 10.09 3.64 -6.27
C GLN A 68 11.27 2.86 -5.65
N TRP A 69 11.08 2.15 -4.54
CA TRP A 69 12.18 1.42 -3.87
C TRP A 69 12.61 0.16 -4.59
N TYR A 70 11.66 -0.52 -5.23
CA TYR A 70 11.92 -1.77 -5.94
C TYR A 70 11.98 -1.59 -7.46
N THR A 71 11.85 -0.35 -7.95
CA THR A 71 11.78 0.00 -9.37
C THR A 71 10.76 -0.86 -10.12
N LEU A 72 9.58 -1.03 -9.51
CA LEU A 72 8.51 -1.86 -10.05
C LEU A 72 7.56 -1.02 -10.89
N SER A 73 7.16 -1.56 -12.04
CA SER A 73 6.04 -1.02 -12.82
C SER A 73 4.71 -1.27 -12.09
N ASP A 74 3.66 -0.58 -12.54
CA ASP A 74 2.29 -0.79 -12.07
C ASP A 74 1.86 -2.28 -12.09
N PRO A 75 1.95 -3.03 -13.21
CA PRO A 75 1.59 -4.45 -13.22
C PRO A 75 2.50 -5.31 -12.33
N ALA A 76 3.81 -5.01 -12.26
CA ALA A 76 4.72 -5.76 -11.40
C ALA A 76 4.46 -5.52 -9.90
N MET A 77 3.95 -4.35 -9.54
CA MET A 77 3.52 -4.04 -8.18
C MET A 77 2.23 -4.78 -7.82
N GLU A 78 1.29 -4.86 -8.77
CA GLU A 78 0.05 -5.61 -8.59
C GLU A 78 0.34 -7.09 -8.29
N ASP A 79 1.16 -7.73 -9.13
CA ASP A 79 1.63 -9.11 -8.91
C ASP A 79 2.31 -9.25 -7.54
N ALA A 80 3.16 -8.29 -7.17
CA ALA A 80 3.86 -8.32 -5.88
C ALA A 80 2.91 -8.20 -4.67
N LEU A 81 1.83 -7.43 -4.77
CA LEU A 81 0.80 -7.34 -3.72
C LEU A 81 0.00 -8.64 -3.59
N TYR A 82 -0.26 -9.32 -4.71
CA TYR A 82 -0.90 -10.63 -4.76
C TYR A 82 -0.03 -11.75 -4.19
N GLU A 83 1.25 -11.78 -4.52
CA GLU A 83 2.16 -12.87 -4.14
C GLU A 83 2.82 -12.66 -2.77
N ILE A 84 3.16 -11.42 -2.40
CA ILE A 84 4.01 -11.12 -1.23
C ILE A 84 3.17 -10.49 -0.11
N ALA A 85 2.82 -11.31 0.89
CA ALA A 85 2.06 -10.87 2.07
C ALA A 85 2.68 -9.65 2.79
N SER A 86 4.01 -9.57 2.92
CA SER A 86 4.67 -8.42 3.58
C SER A 86 4.44 -7.09 2.86
N MET A 87 4.37 -7.08 1.51
CA MET A 87 4.13 -5.86 0.72
C MET A 87 2.66 -5.44 0.82
N ARG A 88 1.75 -6.42 0.84
CA ARG A 88 0.33 -6.21 1.08
C ARG A 88 0.04 -5.62 2.45
N LEU A 89 0.64 -6.18 3.49
CA LEU A 89 0.55 -5.66 4.87
C LEU A 89 1.11 -4.23 4.96
N PHE A 90 2.23 -3.97 4.29
CA PHE A 90 2.81 -2.63 4.24
C PHE A 90 1.85 -1.62 3.58
N ALA A 91 1.20 -1.98 2.48
CA ALA A 91 0.18 -1.16 1.81
C ALA A 91 -1.14 -1.04 2.61
N ARG A 92 -1.26 -1.70 3.77
CA ARG A 92 -2.50 -1.85 4.53
C ARG A 92 -3.62 -2.43 3.67
N LEU A 93 -3.31 -3.43 2.85
CA LEU A 93 -4.34 -4.19 2.13
C LEU A 93 -4.62 -5.48 2.90
N SER A 94 -5.90 -5.85 3.00
CA SER A 94 -6.35 -7.10 3.64
C SER A 94 -6.69 -8.12 2.57
N LEU A 95 -6.47 -9.41 2.85
CA LEU A 95 -6.84 -10.54 1.97
C LEU A 95 -8.31 -10.51 1.51
N ASP A 96 -9.21 -9.96 2.33
CA ASP A 96 -10.65 -9.95 2.11
C ASP A 96 -11.12 -8.87 1.12
N LYS A 97 -10.29 -7.87 0.83
CA LYS A 97 -10.62 -6.84 -0.17
C LYS A 97 -9.96 -7.20 -1.48
N ALA A 98 -10.78 -7.43 -2.50
CA ALA A 98 -10.32 -7.67 -3.87
C ALA A 98 -9.31 -6.59 -4.27
N ILE A 99 -8.05 -6.99 -4.46
CA ILE A 99 -7.11 -6.21 -5.26
C ILE A 99 -7.75 -6.20 -6.67
N PRO A 100 -8.01 -5.05 -7.28
CA PRO A 100 -8.66 -5.01 -8.56
C PRO A 100 -7.62 -5.24 -9.64
N ASP A 101 -7.99 -6.04 -10.63
CA ASP A 101 -7.15 -6.52 -11.74
C ASP A 101 -6.49 -5.45 -12.63
N HIS A 102 -6.64 -4.17 -12.34
CA HIS A 102 -5.88 -3.06 -12.94
C HIS A 102 -5.92 -1.92 -11.91
N TRP A 103 -4.80 -1.70 -11.22
CA TRP A 103 -4.53 -0.39 -10.61
C TRP A 103 -4.52 0.62 -11.77
N GLN A 104 -5.58 1.41 -11.88
CA GLN A 104 -5.54 2.62 -12.68
C GLN A 104 -5.33 3.72 -11.66
N ALA A 105 -4.07 4.12 -11.45
CA ALA A 105 -3.82 5.39 -10.78
C ALA A 105 -4.65 6.45 -11.52
N PRO A 106 -5.46 7.28 -10.84
CA PRO A 106 -5.92 8.48 -11.50
C PRO A 106 -4.66 9.24 -11.98
N ASP A 107 -4.65 9.67 -13.23
CA ASP A 107 -3.55 10.30 -14.00
C ASP A 107 -2.98 11.59 -13.38
N ILE A 108 -2.58 11.56 -12.10
CA ILE A 108 -2.16 12.74 -11.32
C ILE A 108 -0.64 12.87 -11.28
N LEU A 109 0.12 11.85 -11.74
CA LEU A 109 1.58 11.81 -11.65
C LEU A 109 2.30 11.85 -13.01
N ASP A 110 1.60 12.09 -14.11
CA ASP A 110 2.17 12.17 -15.46
C ASP A 110 2.32 13.62 -15.95
N THR A 111 2.93 14.49 -15.12
CA THR A 111 3.33 15.86 -15.50
C THR A 111 4.82 16.06 -15.29
#